data_AF-A0A1V4MQP9-F1
#
_entry.id   AF-A0A1V4MQP9-F1
#
_cell.length_a   1.000
_cell.length_b   1.000
_cell.length_c   1.000
_cell.angle_alpha   90.00
_cell.angle_beta   90.00
_cell.angle_gamma   90.00
#
_symmetry.space_group_name_H-M   'P 1'
#
loop_
_entity.id
_entity.type
_entity.pdbx_description
1 polymer ?
#
loop_
_entity_poly.entity_id
_entity_poly.type
_entity_poly.pdbx_seq_one_letter_code
_entity_poly.pdbx_strand_id
1 'polypeptide(L)' 'MKLLLSVIGLILIIEGLPYFTFPDRIKIYLAKVITMPSSTLRIIGLASIMIGVVLVYIGRA' A
#
# COMPACT_ATOMS: atom_id res chain seq x y z
N MET A 1 22.58 1.71 5.25
CA MET A 1 21.66 2.12 6.34
C MET A 1 20.81 3.35 6.00
N LYS A 2 21.38 4.42 5.42
CA LYS A 2 20.63 5.65 5.06
C LYS A 2 19.41 5.39 4.15
N LEU A 3 19.59 4.59 3.08
CA LEU A 3 18.53 4.28 2.11
C LEU A 3 17.34 3.51 2.72
N LEU A 4 17.62 2.61 3.66
CA LEU A 4 16.59 1.79 4.33
C LEU A 4 15.69 2.66 5.22
N LEU A 5 16.29 3.57 6.00
CA LEU A 5 15.54 4.55 6.79
C LEU A 5 14.73 5.50 5.91
N SER A 6 15.31 5.99 4.79
CA SER A 6 14.60 6.88 3.87
C SER A 6 13.39 6.23 3.22
N VAL A 7 13.50 4.97 2.78
CA VAL A 7 12.38 4.23 2.18
C VAL A 7 11.28 3.97 3.21
N ILE A 8 11.64 3.56 4.44
CA ILE A 8 10.65 3.40 5.52
C ILE A 8 9.94 4.73 5.81
N GLY A 9 10.69 5.84 5.93
CA GLY A 9 10.12 7.15 6.17
C GLY A 9 9.16 7.60 5.06
N LEU A 10 9.52 7.36 3.79
CA LEU A 10 8.66 7.68 2.65
C LEU A 10 7.38 6.86 2.66
N ILE A 11 7.46 5.55 2.94
CA ILE A 11 6.28 4.67 3.05
C ILE A 11 5.33 5.18 4.15
N LEU A 12 5.86 5.59 5.31
CA LEU A 12 5.04 6.13 6.40
C LEU A 12 4.35 7.44 6.02
N ILE A 13 5.01 8.33 5.28
CA ILE A 13 4.40 9.58 4.79
C ILE A 13 3.29 9.26 3.78
N ILE A 14 3.56 8.37 2.82
CA ILE A 14 2.58 8.00 1.78
C ILE A 14 1.37 7.30 2.40
N GLU A 15 1.59 6.36 3.31
CA GLU A 15 0.50 5.68 4.04
C GLU A 15 -0.26 6.67 4.92
N GLY A 16 0.41 7.58 5.63
CA GLY A 16 -0.20 8.54 6.54
C GLY A 16 -1.02 9.65 5.86
N LEU A 17 -0.67 10.02 4.63
CA LEU A 17 -1.31 11.11 3.88
C LEU A 17 -2.83 10.91 3.70
N PRO A 18 -3.32 9.77 3.19
CA PRO A 18 -4.75 9.49 3.09
C PRO A 18 -5.48 9.57 4.44
N TYR A 19 -4.88 9.08 5.53
CA TYR A 19 -5.50 9.15 6.86
C TYR A 19 -5.63 10.60 7.36
N PHE A 20 -4.64 11.45 7.06
CA PHE A 20 -4.64 12.85 7.46
C PHE A 20 -5.57 13.71 6.60
N THR A 21 -5.52 13.54 5.27
CA THR A 21 -6.23 14.39 4.31
C THR A 21 -7.69 14.01 4.10
N PHE A 22 -8.01 12.70 4.13
CA PHE A 22 -9.36 12.20 3.83
C PHE A 22 -9.80 11.08 4.79
N PRO A 23 -9.95 11.38 6.10
CA PRO A 23 -10.25 10.38 7.11
C PRO A 23 -11.57 9.65 6.89
N ASP A 24 -12.63 10.35 6.43
CA ASP A 24 -13.94 9.74 6.22
C ASP A 24 -13.98 8.81 5.00
N ARG A 25 -13.20 9.11 3.95
CA ARG A 25 -13.09 8.26 2.77
C ARG A 25 -12.37 6.95 3.09
N ILE A 26 -11.30 7.03 3.88
CA ILE A 26 -10.55 5.87 4.35
C ILE A 26 -11.44 4.95 5.19
N LYS A 27 -12.24 5.49 6.12
CA LYS A 27 -13.16 4.68 6.94
C LYS A 27 -14.15 3.89 6.08
N ILE A 28 -14.74 4.53 5.06
CA ILE A 28 -15.66 3.85 4.14
C ILE A 28 -14.93 2.76 3.34
N TYR A 29 -13.70 3.04 2.89
CA TYR A 29 -12.90 2.09 2.15
C TYR A 29 -12.55 0.85 3.00
N LEU A 30 -12.12 1.05 4.24
CA LEU A 30 -11.83 -0.02 5.20
C LEU A 30 -13.07 -0.87 5.50
N ALA A 31 -14.24 -0.25 5.67
CA ALA A 31 -15.49 -0.98 5.86
C ALA A 31 -15.81 -1.91 4.66
N LYS A 32 -15.52 -1.46 3.44
CA LYS A 32 -15.65 -2.32 2.24
C LYS A 32 -14.64 -3.47 2.26
N VAL A 33 -13.38 -3.21 2.62
CA VAL A 33 -12.33 -4.24 2.70
C VAL A 33 -12.71 -5.35 3.69
N ILE A 34 -13.31 -5.01 4.84
CA ILE A 34 -13.74 -5.99 5.84
C ILE A 34 -14.86 -6.91 5.31
N THR A 35 -15.71 -6.41 4.42
CA THR A 35 -16.83 -7.19 3.84
C THR A 35 -16.43 -8.00 2.60
N MET A 36 -15.23 -7.82 2.08
CA MET A 36 -14.74 -8.55 0.91
C MET A 36 -14.31 -9.98 1.28
N PRO A 37 -14.53 -10.97 0.39
CA PRO A 37 -14.05 -12.34 0.61
C PRO A 37 -12.52 -12.39 0.70
N SER A 38 -12.01 -13.23 1.60
CA SER A 38 -10.56 -13.42 1.81
C SER A 38 -9.81 -13.83 0.54
N SER A 39 -10.46 -14.57 -0.37
CA SER A 39 -9.88 -14.95 -1.67
C SER A 39 -9.60 -13.74 -2.55
N THR A 40 -10.51 -12.77 -2.60
CA THR A 40 -10.36 -11.54 -3.37
C THR A 40 -9.24 -10.68 -2.79
N LEU A 41 -9.17 -10.54 -1.46
CA LEU A 41 -8.07 -9.83 -0.79
C LEU A 41 -6.71 -10.46 -1.11
N ARG A 42 -6.63 -11.79 -1.11
CA ARG A 42 -5.39 -12.52 -1.46
C ARG A 42 -4.95 -12.27 -2.89
N ILE A 43 -5.88 -12.27 -3.85
CA ILE A 43 -5.56 -11.99 -5.26
C ILE A 43 -5.09 -10.55 -5.43
N ILE A 44 -5.77 -9.59 -4.82
CA ILE A 44 -5.36 -8.17 -4.85
C ILE A 44 -3.98 -8.00 -4.22
N GLY A 45 -3.73 -8.63 -3.08
CA GLY A 45 -2.43 -8.61 -2.41
C GLY A 45 -1.32 -9.27 -3.24
N LEU A 46 -1.60 -10.37 -3.92
CA LEU A 46 -0.64 -11.01 -4.81
C LEU A 46 -0.32 -10.10 -6.02
N ALA A 47 -1.35 -9.50 -6.62
CA ALA A 47 -1.17 -8.57 -7.72
C ALA A 47 -0.35 -7.34 -7.31
N SER A 48 -0.60 -6.78 -6.12
CA SER A 48 0.16 -5.62 -5.62
C SER A 48 1.62 -5.97 -5.35
N ILE A 49 1.92 -7.16 -4.80
CA ILE A 49 3.28 -7.65 -4.63
C ILE A 49 3.98 -7.78 -5.98
N MET A 50 3.33 -8.41 -6.97
CA MET A 50 3.92 -8.60 -8.30
C MET A 50 4.23 -7.27 -8.98
N ILE A 51 3.31 -6.31 -8.91
CA ILE A 51 3.52 -4.95 -9.42
C ILE A 51 4.70 -4.29 -8.69
N GLY A 52 4.76 -4.41 -7.36
CA GLY A 52 5.86 -3.88 -6.55
C GLY A 52 7.22 -4.44 -6.97
N VAL A 53 7.30 -5.76 -7.22
CA VAL A 53 8.52 -6.42 -7.70
C VAL A 53 8.92 -5.88 -9.08
N VAL A 54 7.98 -5.74 -10.01
CA VAL A 54 8.25 -5.18 -11.34
C VAL A 54 8.73 -3.73 -11.26
N LEU A 55 8.11 -2.90 -10.43
CA LEU A 55 8.51 -1.51 -10.24
C LEU A 55 9.92 -1.40 -9.63
N VAL A 56 10.23 -2.21 -8.62
CA VAL A 56 11.58 -2.27 -8.03
C VAL A 56 12.60 -2.75 -9.07
N TYR A 57 12.24 -3.72 -9.91
CA TYR A 57 13.11 -4.21 -10.97
C TYR A 57 13.41 -3.11 -12.00
N ILE A 58 12.38 -2.40 -12.49
CA ILE A 58 12.53 -1.29 -13.44
C ILE A 58 13.30 -0.12 -12.83
N GLY A 59 12.99 0.27 -11.59
CA GLY A 59 13.67 1.39 -10.93
C GLY A 59 15.11 1.10 -10.51
N ARG A 60 15.53 -0.17 -10.52
CA ARG A 60 16.90 -0.62 -10.25
C ARG A 60 17.70 -0.94 -11.52
N ALA A 61 17.03 -1.23 -12.64
CA ALA A 61 17.63 -1.40 -13.96
C ALA A 61 18.12 -0.05 -14.52
#